data_AF-A0A9D4IH34-F1
#
_entry.id   AF-A0A9D4IH34-F1
#
_cell.length_a   1.000
_cell.length_b   1.000
_cell.length_c   1.000
_cell.angle_alpha   90.00
_cell.angle_beta   90.00
_cell.angle_gamma   90.00
#
_symmetry.space_group_name_H-M   'P 1'
#
loop_
_entity.id
_entity.type
_entity.pdbx_description
1 polymer ?
#
loop_
_entity_poly.entity_id
_entity_poly.type
_entity_poly.pdbx_seq_one_letter_code
_entity_poly.pdbx_strand_id
1 'polypeptide(L)'
;MHHAYIDYIWETFRQRQRTACGVDPASDYPHAKYSEEHAAEHGMYGISSFKNKEGMADFWIKNWYNYTDTPTCANNCSDSPDLYCDKDINLCASQSRVSFGDDGIGTIAPLKAVPQPQVIAAREMTSTPGDATSTVDVDDHIREGV
;
A
#
# COMPACT_ATOMS: atom_id res chain seq x y z
N MET A 1 -3.22 9.87 4.47
CA MET A 1 -2.36 9.82 3.25
C MET A 1 -0.87 10.00 3.53
N HIS A 2 -0.43 10.83 4.49
CA HIS A 2 1.01 11.00 4.78
C HIS A 2 1.74 9.68 5.05
N HIS A 3 1.27 8.85 6.00
CA HIS A 3 1.91 7.57 6.29
C HIS A 3 1.87 6.57 5.12
N ALA A 4 0.80 6.56 4.32
CA ALA A 4 0.75 5.72 3.12
C ALA A 4 1.84 6.07 2.10
N TYR A 5 2.22 7.35 1.99
CA TYR A 5 3.34 7.79 1.16
C TYR A 5 4.70 7.38 1.76
N ILE A 6 4.86 7.50 3.07
CA ILE A 6 6.08 7.04 3.76
C ILE A 6 6.24 5.52 3.57
N ASP A 7 5.16 4.76 3.73
CA ASP A 7 5.16 3.30 3.54
C ASP A 7 5.47 2.93 2.08
N TYR A 8 5.01 3.71 1.09
CA TYR A 8 5.38 3.52 -0.32
C TYR A 8 6.89 3.70 -0.57
N ILE A 9 7.51 4.74 0.01
CA ILE A 9 8.96 4.94 -0.09
C ILE A 9 9.68 3.77 0.56
N TRP A 10 9.22 3.36 1.74
CA TRP A 10 9.78 2.23 2.46
C TRP A 10 9.68 0.94 1.64
N GLU A 11 8.57 0.72 0.95
CA GLU A 11 8.38 -0.42 0.08
C GLU A 11 9.39 -0.44 -1.07
N THR A 12 9.57 0.70 -1.73
CA THR A 12 10.54 0.85 -2.82
C THR A 12 11.96 0.53 -2.33
N PHE A 13 12.31 0.94 -1.10
CA PHE A 13 13.57 0.60 -0.47
C PHE A 13 13.70 -0.91 -0.21
N ARG A 14 12.69 -1.57 0.37
CA ARG A 14 12.69 -3.02 0.61
C ARG A 14 12.88 -3.81 -0.68
N GLN A 15 12.19 -3.42 -1.75
CA GLN A 15 12.32 -4.07 -3.05
C GLN A 15 13.74 -3.94 -3.60
N ARG A 16 14.38 -2.77 -3.44
CA ARG A 16 15.77 -2.56 -3.84
C ARG A 16 16.75 -3.41 -3.01
N GLN A 17 16.55 -3.54 -1.70
CA GLN A 17 17.38 -4.42 -0.86
C GLN A 17 17.41 -5.85 -1.41
N ARG A 18 16.26 -6.37 -1.85
CA ARG A 18 16.17 -7.71 -2.44
C ARG A 18 16.78 -7.77 -3.83
N THR A 19 16.28 -6.93 -4.73
CA THR A 19 16.57 -7.03 -6.17
C THR A 19 17.97 -6.55 -6.54
N ALA A 20 18.49 -5.53 -5.86
CA ALA A 20 19.79 -4.96 -6.16
C ALA A 20 20.89 -5.41 -5.19
N CYS A 21 20.54 -5.69 -3.92
CA CYS A 21 21.52 -6.04 -2.89
C CYS A 21 21.49 -7.53 -2.47
N GLY A 22 20.48 -8.30 -2.86
CA GLY A 22 20.34 -9.70 -2.45
C GLY A 22 20.05 -9.91 -0.96
N VAL A 23 19.53 -8.88 -0.28
CA VAL A 23 19.23 -8.89 1.15
C VAL A 23 17.72 -9.07 1.36
N ASP A 24 17.31 -10.02 2.20
CA ASP A 24 15.92 -10.11 2.66
C ASP A 24 15.72 -9.30 3.96
N PRO A 25 14.98 -8.16 3.91
CA PRO A 25 14.81 -7.27 5.05
C PRO A 25 14.14 -7.91 6.26
N ALA A 26 13.31 -8.96 6.06
CA ALA A 26 12.68 -9.67 7.18
C ALA A 26 13.69 -10.51 7.98
N SER A 27 14.75 -10.97 7.32
CA SER A 27 15.84 -11.74 7.95
C SER A 27 17.03 -10.88 8.40
N ASP A 28 17.21 -9.71 7.78
CA ASP A 28 18.29 -8.74 8.08
C ASP A 28 17.82 -7.63 9.05
N TYR A 29 16.75 -7.87 9.82
CA TYR A 29 16.27 -6.90 10.81
C TYR A 29 17.34 -6.74 11.92
N PRO A 30 17.79 -5.51 12.23
CA PRO A 30 18.88 -5.31 13.19
C PRO A 30 18.57 -5.86 14.58
N HIS A 31 19.57 -6.46 15.22
CA HIS A 31 19.50 -6.75 16.65
C HIS A 31 19.60 -5.45 17.44
N ALA A 32 18.46 -4.99 17.97
CA ALA A 32 18.42 -3.84 18.87
C ALA A 32 19.12 -4.21 20.19
N LYS A 33 20.27 -3.58 20.46
CA LYS A 33 21.06 -3.81 21.69
C LYS A 33 20.55 -3.00 22.90
N TYR A 34 19.74 -1.97 22.67
CA TYR A 34 19.41 -0.94 23.68
C TYR A 34 17.92 -0.53 23.72
N SER A 35 17.06 -1.17 22.92
CA SER A 35 15.61 -0.97 23.00
C SER A 35 14.93 -2.30 22.72
N GLU A 36 14.19 -2.79 23.72
CA GLU A 36 13.42 -4.02 23.61
C GLU A 36 12.25 -3.84 22.66
N GLU A 37 11.64 -2.65 22.65
CA GLU A 37 10.46 -2.30 21.84
C GLU A 37 10.76 -2.30 20.34
N HIS A 38 12.02 -2.04 19.96
CA HIS A 38 12.51 -2.11 18.58
C HIS A 38 13.21 -3.44 18.25
N ALA A 39 13.23 -4.41 19.18
CA ALA A 39 13.79 -5.72 18.88
C ALA A 39 12.95 -6.44 17.82
N ALA A 40 13.62 -7.19 16.94
CA ALA A 40 12.99 -7.93 15.84
C ALA A 40 11.82 -8.82 16.29
N GLU A 41 11.94 -9.44 17.47
CA GLU A 41 10.96 -10.37 18.04
C GLU A 41 9.89 -9.69 18.91
N HIS A 42 10.02 -8.39 19.17
CA HIS A 42 9.06 -7.66 19.99
C HIS A 42 7.77 -7.43 19.20
N GLY A 43 6.63 -7.55 19.88
CA GLY A 43 5.31 -7.29 19.30
C GLY A 43 5.12 -5.81 18.98
N MET A 44 4.50 -5.51 17.85
CA MET A 44 4.16 -4.15 17.46
C MET A 44 3.01 -3.63 18.33
N TYR A 45 3.19 -2.51 19.02
CA TYR A 45 2.12 -1.93 19.83
C TYR A 45 0.89 -1.57 18.98
N GLY A 46 -0.30 -1.93 19.46
CA GLY A 46 -1.57 -1.72 18.75
C GLY A 46 -1.94 -2.83 17.74
N ILE A 47 -0.97 -3.64 17.31
CA ILE A 47 -1.16 -4.79 16.40
C ILE A 47 -0.27 -5.96 16.85
N SER A 48 -0.38 -6.33 18.13
CA SER A 48 0.55 -7.22 18.84
C SER A 48 0.59 -8.67 18.31
N SER A 49 -0.32 -9.04 17.42
CA SER A 49 -0.24 -10.31 16.68
C SER A 49 0.97 -10.37 15.73
N PHE A 50 1.60 -9.23 15.44
CA PHE A 50 2.77 -9.12 14.58
C PHE A 50 3.99 -8.62 15.34
N LYS A 51 5.15 -9.16 14.98
CA LYS A 51 6.47 -8.73 15.45
C LYS A 51 7.05 -7.66 14.54
N ASN A 52 7.98 -6.87 15.05
CA ASN A 52 8.66 -5.84 14.25
C ASN A 52 9.29 -6.39 12.95
N LYS A 53 9.91 -7.57 13.00
CA LYS A 53 10.47 -8.22 11.80
C LYS A 53 9.42 -8.58 10.75
N GLU A 54 8.19 -8.89 11.19
CA GLU A 54 7.08 -9.24 10.30
C GLU A 54 6.53 -8.01 9.59
N GLY A 55 6.75 -6.81 10.13
CA GLY A 55 6.53 -5.55 9.40
C GLY A 55 7.35 -5.42 8.11
N MET A 56 8.43 -6.20 7.97
CA MET A 56 9.29 -6.24 6.78
C MET A 56 8.99 -7.42 5.84
N ALA A 57 8.01 -8.27 6.17
CA ALA A 57 7.70 -9.47 5.39
C ALA A 57 6.87 -9.15 4.13
N ASP A 58 6.90 -10.06 3.16
CA ASP A 58 6.19 -9.87 1.88
C ASP A 58 4.69 -10.15 1.96
N PHE A 59 4.19 -10.70 3.06
CA PHE A 59 2.78 -11.05 3.14
C PHE A 59 1.86 -9.82 3.02
N TRP A 60 2.34 -8.64 3.40
CA TRP A 60 1.61 -7.37 3.28
C TRP A 60 1.31 -7.02 1.82
N ILE A 61 2.34 -6.96 0.98
CA ILE A 61 2.17 -6.63 -0.45
C ILE A 61 1.53 -7.75 -1.27
N LYS A 62 1.59 -9.00 -0.77
CA LYS A 62 1.00 -10.16 -1.45
C LYS A 62 -0.49 -10.30 -1.16
N ASN A 63 -0.96 -9.89 0.01
CA ASN A 63 -2.33 -10.20 0.45
C ASN A 63 -3.14 -9.00 0.98
N TRP A 64 -2.51 -7.85 1.28
CA TRP A 64 -3.19 -6.75 1.99
C TRP A 64 -3.30 -5.48 1.15
N TYR A 65 -2.20 -5.04 0.52
CA TYR A 65 -2.19 -3.82 -0.27
C TYR A 65 -1.26 -3.93 -1.47
N ASN A 66 -1.45 -3.03 -2.43
CA ASN A 66 -0.47 -2.73 -3.45
C ASN A 66 -0.30 -1.21 -3.55
N TYR A 67 0.83 -0.78 -4.10
CA TYR A 67 1.03 0.61 -4.49
C TYR A 67 1.05 0.69 -6.01
N THR A 68 0.49 1.76 -6.56
CA THR A 68 0.74 2.13 -7.94
C THR A 68 2.11 2.79 -8.06
N ASP A 69 2.73 2.67 -9.22
CA ASP A 69 4.02 3.32 -9.48
C ASP A 69 3.94 4.84 -9.35
N THR A 70 5.10 5.46 -9.08
CA THR A 70 5.21 6.93 -9.03
C THR A 70 4.80 7.51 -10.39
N PRO A 71 4.01 8.60 -10.41
CA PRO A 71 3.66 9.30 -11.64
C PRO A 71 4.90 9.71 -12.43
N THR A 72 4.79 9.65 -13.76
CA THR A 72 5.89 9.98 -14.69
C THR A 72 5.49 11.13 -15.61
N CYS A 73 6.46 11.84 -16.17
CA CYS A 73 6.16 12.83 -17.20
C CYS A 73 5.45 12.22 -18.42
N ALA A 74 5.72 10.95 -18.74
CA ALA A 74 5.11 10.23 -19.86
C ALA A 74 3.60 10.00 -19.68
N ASN A 75 3.12 9.87 -18.44
CA ASN A 75 1.69 9.74 -18.13
C ASN A 75 1.07 11.05 -17.63
N ASN A 76 1.64 12.19 -18.02
CA ASN A 76 1.21 13.53 -17.59
C ASN A 76 1.08 13.66 -16.06
N CYS A 77 2.02 13.07 -15.32
CA CYS A 77 1.99 13.01 -13.87
C CYS A 77 0.68 12.45 -13.30
N SER A 78 0.14 11.43 -13.96
CA SER A 78 -1.16 10.80 -13.68
C SER A 78 -2.32 11.81 -13.64
N ASP A 79 -2.25 12.87 -14.45
CA ASP A 79 -3.22 13.97 -14.51
C ASP A 79 -3.50 14.64 -13.14
N SER A 80 -2.54 14.54 -12.21
CA SER A 80 -2.70 15.08 -10.86
C SER A 80 -2.75 16.61 -10.89
N PRO A 81 -3.75 17.24 -10.25
CA PRO A 81 -3.86 18.70 -10.19
C PRO A 81 -2.80 19.36 -9.28
N ASP A 82 -2.07 18.55 -8.52
CA ASP A 82 -1.09 18.95 -7.51
C ASP A 82 0.36 18.70 -7.99
N LEU A 83 0.54 18.02 -9.11
CA LEU A 83 1.83 17.73 -9.69
C LEU A 83 2.00 18.50 -11.01
N TYR A 84 3.25 18.72 -11.39
CA TYR A 84 3.62 19.14 -12.74
C TYR A 84 4.86 18.36 -13.18
N CYS A 85 5.02 18.19 -14.48
CA CYS A 85 6.26 17.61 -15.02
C CYS A 85 7.34 18.68 -15.03
N ASP A 86 8.36 18.52 -14.19
CA ASP A 86 9.62 19.22 -14.31
C ASP A 86 10.40 18.56 -15.45
N LYS A 87 10.52 19.27 -16.57
CA LYS A 87 11.13 18.75 -17.80
C LYS A 87 12.65 18.74 -17.74
N ASP A 88 13.27 19.51 -16.84
CA ASP A 88 14.72 19.60 -16.74
C ASP A 88 15.29 18.33 -16.09
N ILE A 89 14.58 17.80 -15.10
CA ILE A 89 14.93 16.54 -14.43
C ILE A 89 14.04 15.35 -14.85
N ASN A 90 13.06 15.59 -15.73
CA ASN A 90 12.08 14.62 -16.22
C ASN A 90 11.36 13.87 -15.08
N LEU A 91 10.89 14.62 -14.08
CA LEU A 91 10.25 14.08 -12.87
C LEU A 91 8.97 14.86 -12.52
N CYS A 92 8.00 14.17 -11.92
CA CYS A 92 6.79 14.81 -11.42
C CYS A 92 7.06 15.46 -10.07
N ALA A 93 7.01 16.79 -10.03
CA ALA A 93 7.24 17.59 -8.83
C ALA A 93 5.92 18.13 -8.27
N SER A 94 5.85 18.28 -6.95
CA SER A 94 4.71 18.94 -6.31
C SER A 94 4.67 20.42 -6.66
N GLN A 95 3.49 20.93 -7.00
CA GLN A 95 3.29 22.37 -7.13
C GLN A 95 3.55 23.05 -5.78
N SER A 96 4.29 24.16 -5.79
CA SER A 96 4.43 25.00 -4.60
C SER A 96 3.06 25.55 -4.22
N ARG A 97 2.74 25.51 -2.93
CA ARG A 97 1.56 26.24 -2.40
C ARG A 97 1.73 27.75 -2.53
N VAL A 98 2.95 28.22 -2.73
CA VAL A 98 3.30 29.63 -2.83
C VAL A 98 3.79 29.90 -4.24
N SER A 99 3.02 30.68 -5.00
CA SER A 99 3.47 31.29 -6.25
C SER A 99 4.14 32.62 -5.93
N PHE A 100 5.40 32.79 -6.32
CA PHE A 100 6.07 34.08 -6.21
C PHE A 100 5.77 34.89 -7.46
N GLY A 101 5.23 36.11 -7.28
CA GLY A 101 5.12 37.07 -8.38
C GLY A 101 6.49 37.59 -8.81
N ASP A 102 6.53 38.30 -9.94
CA ASP A 102 7.75 38.98 -10.43
C ASP A 102 8.27 40.05 -9.45
N ASP A 103 7.44 40.47 -8.48
CA ASP A 103 7.75 41.36 -7.37
C ASP A 103 8.37 40.63 -6.15
N GLY A 104 8.53 39.30 -6.22
CA GLY A 104 9.04 38.47 -5.14
C GLY A 104 8.05 38.24 -3.99
N ILE A 105 6.80 38.70 -4.11
CA ILE A 105 5.76 38.47 -3.11
C ILE A 105 5.11 37.11 -3.34
N GLY A 106 5.18 36.24 -2.33
CA GLY A 106 4.56 34.92 -2.35
C GLY A 106 3.05 35.00 -2.11
N THR A 107 2.25 34.52 -3.06
CA THR A 107 0.80 34.32 -2.91
C THR A 107 0.51 32.86 -2.62
N ILE A 108 -0.29 32.58 -1.59
CA ILE A 108 -0.71 31.21 -1.27
C ILE A 108 -1.83 30.82 -2.24
N ALA A 109 -1.58 29.83 -3.09
CA ALA A 109 -2.60 29.25 -3.94
C ALA A 109 -3.71 28.66 -3.06
N PRO A 110 -5.00 28.90 -3.39
CA PRO A 110 -6.10 28.31 -2.65
C PRO A 110 -5.99 26.79 -2.68
N LEU A 111 -6.24 26.14 -1.53
CA LEU A 111 -6.37 24.69 -1.44
C LEU A 111 -7.41 24.23 -2.47
N LYS A 112 -6.99 23.48 -3.49
CA LYS A 112 -7.94 22.78 -4.36
C LYS A 112 -8.65 21.72 -3.51
N ALA A 113 -9.97 21.66 -3.63
CA ALA A 113 -10.77 20.66 -2.93
C ALA A 113 -10.30 19.26 -3.37
N VAL A 114 -9.88 18.43 -2.41
CA VAL A 114 -9.58 17.02 -2.68
C VAL A 114 -10.90 16.35 -3.08
N PRO A 115 -11.00 15.73 -4.28
CA PRO A 115 -12.16 14.92 -4.63
C PRO A 115 -12.30 13.82 -3.58
N GLN A 116 -13.46 13.74 -2.94
CA GLN A 116 -13.76 12.65 -2.02
C GLN A 116 -13.56 11.33 -2.76
N PRO A 117 -12.83 10.34 -2.19
CA PRO A 117 -12.76 9.03 -2.78
C PRO A 117 -14.20 8.52 -2.93
N GLN A 118 -14.57 8.16 -4.16
CA GLN A 118 -15.84 7.48 -4.41
C GLN A 118 -15.80 6.21 -3.58
N VAL A 119 -16.64 6.12 -2.56
CA VAL A 119 -16.82 4.88 -1.81
C VAL A 119 -17.34 3.87 -2.82
N ILE A 120 -16.46 2.98 -3.28
CA ILE A 120 -16.91 1.78 -3.99
C ILE A 120 -17.73 1.03 -2.95
N ALA A 121 -19.05 1.06 -3.09
CA ALA A 121 -19.96 0.35 -2.21
C ALA A 121 -19.45 -1.09 -2.12
N ALA A 122 -19.13 -1.54 -0.91
CA ALA A 122 -18.90 -2.95 -0.66
C ALA A 122 -20.12 -3.69 -1.19
N ARG A 123 -19.89 -4.55 -2.19
CA ARG A 123 -20.95 -5.41 -2.72
C ARG A 123 -21.37 -6.30 -1.55
N GLU A 124 -22.54 -6.02 -0.97
CA GLU A 124 -23.12 -6.84 0.08
C GLU A 124 -23.18 -8.28 -0.45
N MET A 125 -22.41 -9.18 0.17
CA MET A 125 -22.66 -10.61 0.08
C MET A 125 -23.91 -10.87 0.92
N THR A 126 -25.08 -10.74 0.31
CA THR A 126 -26.33 -11.21 0.91
C THR A 126 -26.31 -12.74 0.93
N SER A 127 -25.78 -13.32 2.01
CA SER A 127 -26.06 -14.70 2.36
C SER A 127 -27.53 -14.78 2.80
N THR A 128 -28.41 -15.27 1.93
CA THR A 128 -29.75 -15.67 2.34
C THR A 128 -29.66 -16.95 3.19
N PRO A 129 -30.18 -16.98 4.43
CA PRO A 129 -30.30 -18.21 5.20
C PRO A 129 -31.51 -18.98 4.70
N GLY A 130 -31.26 -20.00 3.88
CA GLY A 130 -32.25 -20.95 3.39
C GLY A 130 -32.09 -22.29 4.10
N ASP A 131 -32.87 -22.44 5.16
CA ASP A 131 -33.53 -23.65 5.66
C ASP A 131 -32.82 -25.01 5.54
N ALA A 132 -32.43 -25.54 6.69
CA ALA A 132 -32.04 -26.91 6.87
C ALA A 132 -33.28 -27.81 6.75
N THR A 133 -33.40 -28.54 5.65
CA THR A 133 -34.16 -29.80 5.64
C THR A 133 -33.28 -30.91 5.09
N SER A 134 -32.98 -31.86 5.97
CA SER A 134 -32.34 -33.12 5.66
C SER A 134 -33.27 -33.98 4.81
N THR A 135 -32.82 -34.38 3.63
CA THR A 135 -33.21 -35.67 3.06
C THR A 135 -31.94 -36.40 2.68
N VAL A 136 -31.75 -37.52 3.37
CA VAL A 136 -30.75 -38.52 3.08
C VAL A 136 -31.27 -39.31 1.88
N ASP A 137 -30.75 -39.03 0.69
CA ASP A 137 -30.93 -39.93 -0.45
C ASP A 137 -29.62 -40.68 -0.65
N VAL A 138 -29.58 -41.87 -0.04
CA VAL A 138 -28.68 -42.95 -0.44
C VAL A 138 -29.30 -43.56 -1.68
N ASP A 139 -28.66 -43.39 -2.83
CA ASP A 139 -28.78 -44.40 -3.89
C ASP A 139 -27.44 -44.63 -4.57
N ASP A 140 -26.94 -45.82 -4.25
CA ASP A 140 -25.96 -46.63 -4.97
C ASP A 140 -26.16 -46.54 -6.49
N HIS A 141 -25.08 -46.36 -7.25
CA HIS A 141 -24.70 -47.34 -8.28
C HIS A 141 -23.29 -47.11 -8.84
N ILE A 142 -22.52 -48.20 -8.75
CA ILE A 142 -21.21 -48.51 -9.30
C ILE A 142 -21.21 -48.54 -10.84
N ARG A 143 -20.14 -48.03 -11.49
CA ARG A 143 -19.34 -48.64 -12.59
C ARG A 143 -18.54 -47.57 -13.35
N GLU A 144 -17.22 -47.52 -13.25
CA GLU A 144 -16.18 -48.33 -13.92
C GLU A 144 -15.74 -47.85 -15.32
N GLY A 145 -14.41 -47.71 -15.44
CA GLY A 145 -13.61 -47.91 -16.66
C GLY A 145 -13.23 -46.63 -17.42
N VAL A 146 -11.97 -46.37 -17.81
CA VAL A 146 -10.68 -47.07 -17.75
C VAL A 146 -9.60 -46.00 -17.79
#